data_AF-A0A9E2P4B5-F1
#
_entry.id   AF-A0A9E2P4B5-F1
#
_cell.length_a   1.000
_cell.length_b   1.000
_cell.length_c   1.000
_cell.angle_alpha   90.00
_cell.angle_beta   90.00
_cell.angle_gamma   90.00
#
_symmetry.space_group_name_H-M   'P 1'
#
loop_
_entity.id
_entity.type
_entity.pdbx_description
1 polymer ?
#
loop_
_entity_poly.entity_id
_entity_poly.type
_entity_poly.pdbx_seq_one_letter_code
_entity_poly.pdbx_strand_id
1 'polypeptide(L)'
;MSELKIIRTASIVDANTETENAVYSIRYQSEEHDGIKSLQAVHVEIAEKQEDGMTMNIGNMDYISEQISMSGFPFSEKTTTYMSEFSEIVEGVKDMINRG
;
A
#
# COMPACT_ATOMS: atom_id res chain seq x y z
N MET A 1 12.10 19.98 36.14
CA MET A 1 10.84 19.71 35.41
C MET A 1 11.23 19.60 33.94
N SER A 2 11.17 18.41 33.35
CA SER A 2 11.49 18.23 31.93
C SER A 2 10.26 18.54 31.08
N GLU A 3 10.47 19.34 30.05
CA GLU A 3 9.46 19.86 29.13
C GLU A 3 8.80 18.76 28.26
N LEU A 4 7.59 19.07 27.82
CA LEU A 4 6.79 18.31 26.86
C LEU A 4 7.58 18.00 25.59
N LYS A 5 7.63 16.72 25.22
CA LYS A 5 8.07 16.26 23.89
C LYS A 5 6.87 15.77 23.12
N ILE A 6 6.44 16.55 22.13
CA ILE A 6 5.63 16.02 21.04
C ILE A 6 6.62 15.56 19.96
N ILE A 7 6.77 14.26 19.80
CA ILE A 7 7.48 13.68 18.66
C ILE A 7 6.39 13.11 17.75
N ARG A 8 5.99 13.90 16.75
CA ARG A 8 5.20 13.41 15.62
C ARG A 8 6.14 13.24 14.44
N THR A 9 6.34 12.01 14.00
CA THR A 9 7.12 11.71 12.81
C THR A 9 6.18 11.16 11.75
N ALA A 10 6.17 11.78 10.57
CA ALA A 10 5.48 11.24 9.41
C ALA A 10 6.54 10.67 8.45
N SER A 11 6.31 9.46 7.98
CA SER A 11 7.20 8.76 7.04
C SER A 11 6.40 8.38 5.80
N ILE A 12 6.98 8.62 4.62
CA ILE A 12 6.49 8.11 3.35
C ILE A 12 7.53 7.13 2.84
N VAL A 13 7.10 5.92 2.51
CA VAL A 13 7.98 4.85 2.06
C VAL A 13 7.47 4.31 0.74
N ASP A 14 8.40 4.20 -0.22
CA ASP A 14 8.18 3.55 -1.51
C ASP A 14 8.74 2.12 -1.44
N ALA A 15 7.95 1.16 -1.87
CA ALA A 15 8.26 -0.27 -1.90
C ALA A 15 7.67 -0.92 -3.16
N ASN A 16 8.06 -2.15 -3.43
CA ASN A 16 7.49 -2.94 -4.51
C ASN A 16 7.37 -4.41 -4.10
N THR A 17 6.42 -5.09 -4.71
CA THR A 17 6.31 -6.55 -4.66
C THR A 17 5.81 -7.08 -5.99
N GLU A 18 6.05 -8.35 -6.26
CA GLU A 18 5.64 -9.03 -7.49
C GLU A 18 4.96 -10.36 -7.12
N THR A 19 3.81 -10.62 -7.73
CA THR A 19 3.13 -11.92 -7.69
C THR A 19 3.17 -12.56 -9.06
N GLU A 20 2.61 -13.77 -9.19
CA GLU A 20 2.41 -14.39 -10.50
C GLU A 20 1.47 -13.58 -11.42
N ASN A 21 0.63 -12.71 -10.83
CA ASN A 21 -0.42 -11.98 -11.54
C ASN A 21 0.02 -10.57 -11.97
N ALA A 22 0.78 -9.86 -11.13
CA ALA A 22 1.17 -8.48 -11.41
C ALA A 22 2.39 -8.02 -10.59
N VAL A 23 2.90 -6.84 -10.95
CA VAL A 23 3.84 -6.06 -10.16
C VAL A 23 3.05 -4.96 -9.44
N TYR A 24 3.33 -4.77 -8.15
CA TYR A 24 2.68 -3.80 -7.27
C TYR A 24 3.72 -2.78 -6.84
N SER A 25 3.53 -1.52 -7.26
CA SER A 25 4.32 -0.39 -6.75
C SER A 25 3.57 0.22 -5.59
N ILE A 26 4.15 0.16 -4.39
CA ILE A 26 3.50 0.49 -3.13
C ILE A 26 4.11 1.77 -2.59
N ARG A 27 3.26 2.74 -2.24
CA ARG A 27 3.64 3.91 -1.46
C ARG A 27 2.78 3.96 -0.21
N TYR A 28 3.38 3.97 0.97
CA TYR A 28 2.62 4.08 2.22
C TYR A 28 3.09 5.24 3.09
N GLN A 29 2.14 5.81 3.82
CA GLN A 29 2.37 6.84 4.82
C GLN A 29 2.09 6.29 6.21
N SER A 30 3.05 6.41 7.12
CA SER A 30 2.87 6.10 8.53
C SER A 30 3.18 7.30 9.41
N GLU A 31 2.54 7.32 10.57
CA GLU A 31 2.79 8.31 11.61
C GLU A 31 3.15 7.64 12.92
N GLU A 32 4.18 8.17 13.59
CA GLU A 32 4.55 7.82 14.95
C GLU A 32 4.18 8.97 15.89
N HIS A 33 3.42 8.65 16.94
CA HIS A 33 3.05 9.57 18.01
C HIS A 33 3.23 8.86 19.37
N ASP A 34 4.04 9.43 20.26
CA ASP A 34 4.37 8.84 21.56
C ASP A 34 4.88 7.38 21.48
N GLY A 35 5.64 7.06 20.42
CA GLY A 35 6.15 5.71 20.16
C GLY A 35 5.13 4.73 19.57
N ILE A 36 3.88 5.17 19.38
CA ILE A 36 2.83 4.39 18.72
C ILE A 36 2.84 4.71 17.24
N LYS A 37 3.10 3.69 16.41
CA LYS A 37 3.07 3.79 14.96
C LYS A 37 1.69 3.45 14.43
N SER A 38 1.25 4.18 13.41
CA SER A 38 -0.05 4.04 12.78
C SER A 38 0.06 4.19 11.27
N LEU A 39 -0.64 3.34 10.53
CA LEU A 39 -0.74 3.44 9.08
C LEU A 39 -1.80 4.48 8.72
N GLN A 40 -1.43 5.48 7.92
CA GLN A 40 -2.34 6.55 7.50
C GLN A 40 -2.90 6.29 6.11
N ALA A 41 -2.02 5.89 5.18
CA ALA A 41 -2.41 5.62 3.80
C ALA A 41 -1.52 4.56 3.15
N VAL A 42 -2.07 3.82 2.20
CA VAL A 42 -1.35 2.99 1.24
C VAL A 42 -1.91 3.28 -0.14
N HIS A 43 -1.05 3.58 -1.09
CA HIS A 43 -1.35 3.66 -2.50
C HIS A 43 -0.61 2.53 -3.22
N VAL A 44 -1.30 1.80 -4.08
CA VAL A 44 -0.73 0.71 -4.85
C VAL A 44 -1.09 0.89 -6.31
N GLU A 45 -0.07 1.02 -7.16
CA GLU A 45 -0.21 0.90 -8.61
C GLU A 45 0.02 -0.55 -9.02
N ILE A 46 -0.89 -1.11 -9.82
CA ILE A 46 -0.84 -2.50 -10.26
C ILE A 46 -0.52 -2.52 -11.75
N ALA A 47 0.47 -3.32 -12.12
CA ALA A 47 0.89 -3.46 -13.50
C ALA A 47 1.04 -4.93 -13.91
N GLU A 48 0.30 -5.34 -14.94
CA GLU A 48 0.32 -6.70 -15.48
C GLU A 48 1.40 -6.84 -16.55
N LYS A 49 2.11 -7.98 -16.56
CA LYS A 49 2.94 -8.38 -17.71
C LYS A 49 2.04 -8.85 -18.84
N GLN A 50 2.20 -8.23 -20.00
CA GLN A 50 1.52 -8.58 -21.23
C GLN A 50 2.30 -9.67 -21.99
N GLU A 51 1.64 -10.33 -22.94
CA GLU A 51 2.24 -11.41 -23.76
C GLU A 51 3.45 -10.94 -24.58
N ASP A 52 3.51 -9.64 -24.92
CA ASP A 52 4.61 -9.01 -25.65
C ASP A 52 5.82 -8.66 -24.76
N GLY A 53 5.77 -9.00 -23.48
CA GLY A 53 6.82 -8.72 -22.50
C GLY A 53 6.80 -7.28 -21.94
N MET A 54 5.84 -6.44 -22.34
CA MET A 54 5.65 -5.13 -21.73
C MET A 54 4.85 -5.23 -20.43
N THR A 55 5.06 -4.27 -19.53
CA THR A 55 4.27 -4.14 -18.31
C THR A 55 3.31 -2.97 -18.48
N MET A 56 2.02 -3.23 -18.29
CA MET A 56 0.96 -2.23 -18.46
C MET A 56 0.28 -1.95 -17.12
N ASN A 57 0.19 -0.68 -16.74
CA ASN A 57 -0.60 -0.28 -15.57
C ASN A 57 -2.09 -0.56 -15.86
N ILE A 58 -2.71 -1.34 -14.98
CA ILE A 58 -4.11 -1.76 -15.09
C ILE A 58 -5.03 -1.07 -14.08
N GLY A 59 -4.48 -0.27 -13.16
CA GLY A 59 -5.25 0.40 -12.13
C GLY A 59 -4.46 0.64 -10.85
N ASN A 60 -5.11 1.33 -9.92
CA ASN A 60 -4.56 1.63 -8.60
C ASN A 60 -5.60 1.43 -7.50
N MET A 61 -5.12 0.99 -6.34
CA MET A 61 -5.92 0.86 -5.13
C MET A 61 -5.34 1.72 -4.02
N ASP A 62 -6.23 2.32 -3.25
CA ASP A 62 -5.88 3.18 -2.14
C ASP A 62 -6.55 2.67 -0.86
N TYR A 63 -5.79 2.66 0.22
CA TYR A 63 -6.27 2.47 1.57
C TYR A 63 -6.04 3.78 2.30
N ILE A 64 -7.11 4.47 2.71
CA ILE A 64 -7.04 5.74 3.43
C ILE A 64 -8.08 5.69 4.55
N SER A 65 -7.62 5.85 5.80
CA SER A 65 -8.52 5.89 6.96
C SER A 65 -9.53 4.72 7.00
N GLU A 66 -9.03 3.49 6.84
CA GLU A 66 -9.82 2.25 6.83
C GLU A 66 -10.77 2.07 5.64
N GLN A 67 -10.75 2.98 4.68
CA GLN A 67 -11.53 2.87 3.45
C GLN A 67 -10.64 2.42 2.31
N ILE A 68 -11.16 1.51 1.49
CA ILE A 68 -10.50 1.07 0.26
C ILE A 68 -11.22 1.70 -0.93
N SER A 69 -10.45 2.34 -1.81
CA SER A 69 -10.93 2.80 -3.11
C SER A 69 -10.10 2.20 -4.24
N MET A 70 -10.70 2.18 -5.42
CA MET A 70 -10.15 1.49 -6.58
C MET A 70 -10.45 2.33 -7.83
N SER A 71 -9.44 2.55 -8.67
CA SER A 71 -9.61 3.26 -9.95
C SER A 71 -8.79 2.65 -11.08
N GLY A 72 -9.27 2.81 -12.31
CA GLY A 72 -8.56 2.37 -13.52
C GLY A 72 -8.74 0.90 -13.90
N PHE A 73 -9.30 0.06 -13.04
CA PHE A 73 -9.40 -1.37 -13.28
C PHE A 73 -10.31 -1.74 -14.45
N PRO A 74 -9.86 -2.64 -15.35
CA PRO A 74 -10.77 -3.29 -16.28
C PRO A 74 -11.75 -4.17 -15.49
N PHE A 75 -13.05 -4.09 -15.80
CA PHE A 75 -14.04 -5.01 -15.25
C PHE A 75 -13.73 -6.43 -15.70
N SER A 76 -13.08 -7.21 -14.84
CA SER A 76 -12.66 -8.58 -15.14
C SER A 76 -12.70 -9.44 -13.89
N GLU A 77 -12.69 -10.77 -14.09
CA GLU A 77 -12.61 -11.73 -12.97
C GLU A 77 -11.32 -11.56 -12.14
N LYS A 78 -10.26 -11.00 -12.74
CA LYS A 78 -8.99 -10.72 -12.06
C LYS A 78 -9.08 -9.58 -11.04
N THR A 79 -10.08 -8.70 -11.14
CA THR A 79 -10.24 -7.58 -10.19
C THR A 79 -10.38 -8.08 -8.76
N THR A 80 -11.07 -9.20 -8.54
CA THR A 80 -11.20 -9.81 -7.20
C THR A 80 -9.86 -10.33 -6.67
N THR A 81 -9.03 -10.91 -7.53
CA THR A 81 -7.66 -11.33 -7.17
C THR A 81 -6.83 -10.13 -6.72
N TYR A 82 -6.84 -9.04 -7.49
CA TYR A 82 -6.10 -7.82 -7.14
C TYR A 82 -6.56 -7.20 -5.83
N MET A 83 -7.87 -7.25 -5.53
CA MET A 83 -8.39 -6.77 -4.23
C MET A 83 -7.90 -7.62 -3.06
N SER A 84 -7.79 -8.94 -3.25
CA SER A 84 -7.27 -9.85 -2.23
C SER A 84 -5.77 -9.60 -1.99
N GLU A 85 -4.97 -9.54 -3.05
CA GLU A 85 -3.53 -9.27 -2.97
C GLU A 85 -3.25 -7.87 -2.39
N PHE A 86 -4.07 -6.87 -2.73
CA PHE A 86 -4.00 -5.55 -2.11
C PHE A 86 -4.24 -5.60 -0.60
N SER A 87 -5.22 -6.38 -0.15
CA SER A 87 -5.51 -6.54 1.28
C SER A 87 -4.32 -7.17 2.02
N GLU A 88 -3.68 -8.18 1.41
CA GLU A 88 -2.46 -8.79 1.95
C GLU A 88 -1.29 -7.81 2.01
N ILE A 89 -1.13 -6.95 0.98
CA ILE A 89 -0.13 -5.88 0.97
C ILE A 89 -0.35 -4.90 2.12
N VAL A 90 -1.59 -4.45 2.33
CA VAL A 90 -1.94 -3.51 3.42
C VAL A 90 -1.62 -4.13 4.78
N GLU A 91 -1.98 -5.40 5.01
CA GLU A 91 -1.63 -6.10 6.26
C GLU A 91 -0.12 -6.28 6.42
N GLY A 92 0.61 -6.60 5.34
CA GLY A 92 2.07 -6.67 5.34
C GLY A 92 2.72 -5.34 5.72
N VAL A 93 2.20 -4.22 5.20
CA VAL A 93 2.67 -2.87 5.57
C VAL A 93 2.38 -2.58 7.05
N LYS A 94 1.18 -2.91 7.56
CA LYS A 94 0.84 -2.76 8.98
C LYS A 94 1.81 -3.54 9.87
N ASP A 95 2.14 -4.76 9.48
CA ASP A 95 3.11 -5.59 10.18
C ASP A 95 4.52 -4.97 10.19
N MET A 96 4.97 -4.43 9.05
CA MET A 96 6.28 -3.77 8.93
C MET A 96 6.39 -2.54 9.84
N ILE A 97 5.36 -1.69 9.87
CA ILE A 97 5.40 -0.48 10.71
C ILE A 97 5.39 -0.81 12.21
N ASN A 98 4.78 -1.93 12.61
CA ASN A 98 4.68 -2.35 14.01
C ASN A 98 5.93 -3.08 14.52
N ARG A 99 6.81 -3.56 13.62
CA ARG A 99 8.03 -4.32 13.95
C ARG A 99 9.30 -3.47 13.98
N GLY A 100 9.31 -2.30 13.34
CA GLY A 100 10.43 -1.34 13.39
C GLY A 100 10.34 -0.40 14.57
#